data_AF-A0A928QDL9-F1
#
_entry.id   AF-A0A928QDL9-F1
#
_cell.length_a   1.000
_cell.length_b   1.000
_cell.length_c   1.000
_cell.angle_alpha   90.00
_cell.angle_beta   90.00
_cell.angle_gamma   90.00
#
_symmetry.space_group_name_H-M   'P 1'
#
loop_
_entity.id
_entity.type
_entity.pdbx_description
1 polymer ?
#
loop_
_entity_poly.entity_id
_entity_poly.type
_entity_poly.pdbx_seq_one_letter_code
_entity_poly.pdbx_strand_id
1 'polypeptide(L)'
;GGANGGSVASGTLCRIMEECLFQQNDNMAMDVEKTVLDAIDNSCSEIYHMSRRRENLAGMGTTISGVTVQGNTCTIYNIGDSRVYVLRGGVLNLVTEDHSVVQQLYSQGAITEEEMATHPQKNLITRAVGVRNDVETDVSEITLLPGDRILCASDGLTNFVTRGEMAQILQNTDFYNIANKLIESALEHNATDNITAVVMEF
;
A
#
# COMPACT_ATOMS: atom_id res chain seq x y z
N GLY A 1 -8.66 -6.12 4.21
CA GLY A 1 -8.49 -7.11 5.30
C GLY A 1 -9.72 -7.19 6.20
N GLY A 2 -9.77 -8.25 7.01
CA GLY A 2 -10.93 -8.83 7.70
C GLY A 2 -11.64 -8.05 8.82
N ALA A 3 -11.57 -6.72 8.85
CA ALA A 3 -12.47 -5.92 9.69
C ALA A 3 -13.84 -5.77 9.00
N ASN A 4 -14.93 -5.71 9.79
CA ASN A 4 -16.26 -5.42 9.26
C ASN A 4 -16.22 -4.12 8.43
N GLY A 5 -16.68 -4.18 7.18
CA GLY A 5 -16.72 -3.01 6.30
C GLY A 5 -15.41 -2.68 5.58
N GLY A 6 -14.36 -3.52 5.65
CA GLY A 6 -13.09 -3.26 4.95
C GLY A 6 -13.22 -3.03 3.44
N SER A 7 -14.07 -3.82 2.75
CA SER A 7 -14.35 -3.62 1.32
C SER A 7 -15.09 -2.32 1.01
N VAL A 8 -15.93 -1.85 1.94
CA VAL A 8 -16.63 -0.56 1.82
C VAL A 8 -15.64 0.57 2.03
N ALA A 9 -14.74 0.46 3.02
CA ALA A 9 -13.71 1.46 3.26
C ALA A 9 -12.74 1.58 2.07
N SER A 10 -12.18 0.46 1.60
CA SER A 10 -11.28 0.47 0.45
C SER A 10 -11.97 0.96 -0.83
N GLY A 11 -13.22 0.55 -1.07
CA GLY A 11 -14.00 1.02 -2.21
C GLY A 11 -14.31 2.52 -2.17
N THR A 12 -14.66 3.06 -1.00
CA THR A 12 -14.88 4.50 -0.81
C THR A 12 -13.61 5.30 -1.06
N LEU A 13 -12.47 4.84 -0.53
CA LEU A 13 -11.17 5.47 -0.74
C LEU A 13 -10.80 5.51 -2.23
N CYS A 14 -10.85 4.36 -2.93
CA CYS A 14 -10.52 4.31 -4.36
C CYS A 14 -11.42 5.24 -5.18
N ARG A 15 -12.72 5.28 -4.90
CA ARG A 15 -13.66 6.16 -5.59
C ARG A 15 -13.31 7.64 -5.40
N ILE A 16 -13.04 8.08 -4.17
CA ILE A 16 -12.71 9.50 -3.90
C ILE A 16 -11.37 9.86 -4.55
N MET A 17 -10.38 8.97 -4.48
CA MET A 17 -9.10 9.15 -5.16
C MET A 17 -9.29 9.31 -6.67
N GLU A 18 -10.08 8.44 -7.31
CA GLU A 18 -10.42 8.57 -8.73
C GLU A 18 -11.11 9.90 -9.02
N GLU A 19 -12.16 10.27 -8.27
CA GLU A 19 -12.89 11.53 -8.46
C GLU A 19 -11.97 12.76 -8.37
N CYS A 20 -11.11 12.82 -7.35
CA CYS A 20 -10.17 13.92 -7.15
C CYS A 20 -9.11 13.98 -8.25
N LEU A 21 -8.60 12.85 -8.72
CA LEU A 21 -7.57 12.82 -9.76
C LEU A 21 -8.15 13.06 -11.17
N PHE A 22 -9.33 12.52 -11.49
CA PHE A 22 -9.97 12.69 -12.80
C PHE A 22 -10.54 14.09 -13.03
N GLN A 23 -11.11 14.74 -12.00
CA GLN A 23 -11.63 16.11 -12.12
C GLN A 23 -10.54 17.16 -12.40
N GLN A 24 -9.27 16.79 -12.26
CA GLN A 24 -8.15 17.73 -12.27
C GLN A 24 -7.25 17.62 -13.50
N ASN A 25 -7.47 16.63 -14.37
CA ASN A 25 -6.73 16.48 -15.64
C ASN A 25 -6.89 17.69 -16.59
N ASP A 26 -7.80 18.63 -16.31
CA ASP A 26 -7.99 19.86 -17.08
C ASP A 26 -7.06 21.04 -16.66
N ASN A 27 -6.30 20.94 -15.55
CA ASN A 27 -5.45 22.02 -15.03
C ASN A 27 -3.94 21.66 -15.04
N MET A 28 -3.19 22.21 -16.00
CA MET A 28 -1.76 21.90 -16.28
C MET A 28 -0.72 22.34 -15.22
N ALA A 29 -1.11 22.92 -14.08
CA ALA A 29 -0.18 23.53 -13.11
C ALA A 29 -0.28 22.94 -11.70
N MET A 30 -0.60 21.64 -11.60
CA MET A 30 -1.04 21.05 -10.33
C MET A 30 0.08 20.49 -9.46
N ASP A 31 -0.09 20.71 -8.15
CA ASP A 31 0.55 19.98 -7.07
C ASP A 31 -0.18 18.63 -6.87
N VAL A 32 0.31 17.60 -7.55
CA VAL A 32 -0.28 16.25 -7.54
C VAL A 32 -0.21 15.64 -6.14
N GLU A 33 0.88 15.89 -5.42
CA GLU A 33 1.06 15.42 -4.04
C GLU A 33 -0.05 15.97 -3.15
N LYS A 34 -0.25 17.29 -3.15
CA LYS A 34 -1.32 17.91 -2.36
C LYS A 34 -2.70 17.33 -2.71
N THR A 35 -2.97 17.11 -3.98
CA THR A 35 -4.26 16.55 -4.44
C THR A 35 -4.51 15.15 -3.89
N VAL A 36 -3.47 14.31 -3.86
CA VAL A 36 -3.52 12.96 -3.29
C VAL A 36 -3.75 13.04 -1.78
N LEU A 37 -3.02 13.91 -1.07
CA LEU A 37 -3.17 14.08 0.37
C LEU A 37 -4.56 14.58 0.76
N ASP A 38 -5.07 15.60 0.06
CA ASP A 38 -6.43 16.11 0.26
C ASP A 38 -7.49 15.01 0.01
N ALA A 39 -7.28 14.16 -1.01
CA ALA A 39 -8.17 13.03 -1.31
C ALA A 39 -8.14 11.95 -0.21
N ILE A 40 -6.96 11.65 0.35
CA ILE A 40 -6.80 10.73 1.48
C ILE A 40 -7.51 11.27 2.72
N ASP A 41 -7.33 12.55 3.05
CA ASP A 41 -7.97 13.19 4.22
C ASP A 41 -9.49 13.22 4.09
N ASN A 42 -9.99 13.58 2.90
CA ASN A 42 -11.42 13.54 2.60
C ASN A 42 -11.98 12.12 2.72
N SER A 43 -11.24 11.12 2.22
CA SER A 43 -11.60 9.71 2.36
C SER A 43 -11.64 9.28 3.83
N CYS A 44 -10.67 9.70 4.63
CA CYS A 44 -10.60 9.41 6.05
C CYS A 44 -11.85 9.91 6.79
N SER A 45 -12.21 11.17 6.58
CA SER A 45 -13.41 11.80 7.15
C SER A 45 -14.70 11.07 6.74
N GLU A 46 -14.86 10.76 5.45
CA GLU A 46 -16.06 10.08 4.94
C GLU A 46 -16.19 8.65 5.52
N ILE A 47 -15.10 7.86 5.49
CA ILE A 47 -15.08 6.50 6.01
C ILE A 47 -15.35 6.51 7.52
N TYR A 48 -14.75 7.43 8.26
CA TYR A 48 -15.00 7.59 9.69
C TYR A 48 -16.48 7.90 9.98
N HIS A 49 -17.06 8.89 9.30
CA HIS A 49 -18.47 9.24 9.49
C HIS A 49 -19.44 8.14 9.08
N MET A 50 -19.14 7.39 8.02
CA MET A 50 -19.91 6.19 7.64
C MET A 50 -19.87 5.13 8.75
N SER A 51 -18.69 4.86 9.32
CA SER A 51 -18.51 3.88 10.41
C SER A 51 -19.30 4.24 11.66
N ARG A 52 -19.47 5.54 11.94
CA ARG A 52 -20.22 6.07 13.09
C ARG A 52 -21.74 6.02 12.90
N ARG A 53 -22.23 6.00 11.66
CA ARG A 53 -23.67 6.02 11.32
C ARG A 53 -24.27 4.64 11.15
N ARG A 54 -23.46 3.63 10.84
CA ARG A 54 -23.91 2.27 10.51
C ARG A 54 -23.24 1.28 11.44
N GLU A 55 -24.02 0.67 12.34
CA GLU A 55 -23.49 -0.29 13.34
C GLU A 55 -22.73 -1.45 12.68
N ASN A 56 -23.18 -1.92 11.52
CA ASN A 56 -22.52 -2.99 10.77
C ASN A 56 -21.18 -2.59 10.11
N LEU A 57 -20.82 -1.31 10.14
CA LEU A 57 -19.54 -0.76 9.64
C LEU A 57 -18.70 -0.15 10.77
N ALA A 58 -19.08 -0.36 12.02
CA ALA A 58 -18.37 0.21 13.16
C ALA A 58 -16.91 -0.24 13.17
N GLY A 59 -16.00 0.73 13.22
CA GLY A 59 -14.56 0.48 13.20
C GLY A 59 -13.97 0.08 11.84
N MET A 60 -14.73 0.23 10.74
CA MET A 60 -14.17 -0.02 9.41
C MET A 60 -12.97 0.90 9.12
N GLY A 61 -12.04 0.39 8.32
CA GLY A 61 -10.90 1.14 7.84
C GLY A 61 -10.21 0.39 6.72
N THR A 62 -9.25 1.05 6.07
CA THR A 62 -8.46 0.48 4.99
C THR A 62 -7.02 0.98 5.05
N THR A 63 -6.11 0.24 4.46
CA THR A 63 -4.76 0.71 4.14
C THR A 63 -4.78 1.48 2.82
N ILE A 64 -3.71 2.23 2.57
CA ILE A 64 -3.37 2.76 1.24
C ILE A 64 -1.85 2.77 1.10
N SER A 65 -1.35 2.21 0.01
CA SER A 65 0.04 2.36 -0.41
C SER A 65 0.06 2.53 -1.91
N GLY A 66 0.68 3.60 -2.38
CA GLY A 66 0.63 3.93 -3.79
C GLY A 66 1.68 4.94 -4.19
N VAL A 67 1.69 5.25 -5.48
CA VAL A 67 2.60 6.22 -6.07
C VAL A 67 1.87 7.14 -7.03
N THR A 68 2.39 8.35 -7.18
CA THR A 68 2.14 9.22 -8.32
C THR A 68 3.46 9.49 -9.03
N VAL A 69 3.40 9.64 -10.36
CA VAL A 69 4.61 9.87 -11.18
C VAL A 69 4.40 11.10 -12.04
N GLN A 70 5.31 12.06 -11.92
CA GLN A 70 5.37 13.28 -12.73
C GLN A 70 6.77 13.42 -13.33
N GLY A 71 6.89 13.23 -14.65
CA GLY A 71 8.18 13.13 -15.30
C GLY A 71 8.94 11.90 -14.80
N ASN A 72 10.09 12.11 -14.16
CA ASN A 72 10.89 11.06 -13.50
C ASN A 72 10.82 11.13 -11.97
N THR A 73 10.00 11.99 -11.39
CA THR A 73 9.76 12.03 -9.94
C THR A 73 8.61 11.09 -9.60
N CYS A 74 8.84 10.18 -8.68
CA CYS A 74 7.84 9.29 -8.11
C CYS A 74 7.63 9.64 -6.64
N THR A 75 6.43 10.10 -6.33
CA THR A 75 5.99 10.38 -4.96
C THR A 75 5.25 9.15 -4.45
N ILE A 76 5.69 8.64 -3.30
CA ILE A 76 5.16 7.44 -2.65
C ILE A 76 4.39 7.90 -1.41
N TYR A 77 3.20 7.32 -1.19
CA TYR A 77 2.39 7.57 -0.01
C TYR A 77 1.99 6.25 0.66
N ASN A 78 2.01 6.20 1.98
CA ASN A 78 1.70 5.00 2.76
C ASN A 78 0.89 5.28 4.03
N ILE A 79 -0.15 4.47 4.24
CA ILE A 79 -0.88 4.32 5.50
C ILE A 79 -1.23 2.83 5.65
N GLY A 80 -0.52 2.15 6.55
CA GLY A 80 -0.81 0.76 6.89
C GLY A 80 0.42 -0.12 6.64
N ASP A 81 0.17 -1.39 6.39
CA ASP A 81 1.17 -2.45 6.16
C ASP A 81 1.13 -3.00 4.71
N SER A 82 0.38 -2.34 3.83
CA SER A 82 0.60 -2.49 2.39
C SER A 82 1.93 -1.83 2.03
N ARG A 83 2.58 -2.29 0.96
CA ARG A 83 3.98 -1.96 0.70
C ARG A 83 4.22 -1.50 -0.73
N VAL A 84 5.17 -0.59 -0.88
CA VAL A 84 5.73 -0.22 -2.19
C VAL A 84 7.19 -0.69 -2.25
N TYR A 85 7.54 -1.32 -3.36
CA TYR A 85 8.89 -1.74 -3.66
C TYR A 85 9.38 -1.15 -4.97
N VAL A 86 10.70 -0.94 -5.08
CA VAL A 86 11.38 -0.49 -6.29
C VAL A 86 12.46 -1.51 -6.64
N LEU A 87 12.31 -2.16 -7.77
CA LEU A 87 13.34 -2.99 -8.38
C LEU A 87 14.27 -2.09 -9.20
N ARG A 88 15.54 -1.99 -8.77
CA ARG A 88 16.58 -1.26 -9.48
C ARG A 88 17.86 -2.09 -9.56
N GLY A 89 18.39 -2.28 -10.76
CA GLY A 89 19.63 -3.02 -10.97
C GLY A 89 19.59 -4.46 -10.41
N GLY A 90 18.42 -5.11 -10.48
CA GLY A 90 18.22 -6.45 -9.93
C GLY A 90 18.02 -6.54 -8.41
N VAL A 91 18.00 -5.41 -7.70
CA VAL A 91 17.74 -5.34 -6.26
C VAL A 91 16.36 -4.77 -6.01
N LEU A 92 15.47 -5.57 -5.42
CA LEU A 92 14.16 -5.12 -5.00
C LEU A 92 14.29 -4.40 -3.66
N ASN A 93 13.98 -3.12 -3.57
CA ASN A 93 14.04 -2.31 -2.35
C ASN A 93 12.66 -2.01 -1.80
N LEU A 94 12.42 -2.27 -0.52
CA LEU A 94 11.23 -1.81 0.18
C LEU A 94 11.40 -0.31 0.45
N VAL A 95 10.45 0.52 0.02
CA VAL A 95 10.51 1.99 0.18
C VAL A 95 9.51 2.53 1.19
N THR A 96 8.53 1.74 1.60
CA THR A 96 7.58 2.07 2.67
C THR A 96 7.96 1.40 3.99
N GLU A 97 7.62 2.03 5.10
CA GLU A 97 7.67 1.41 6.43
C GLU A 97 6.26 1.01 6.88
N ASP A 98 6.10 -0.21 7.42
CA ASP A 98 4.79 -0.70 7.85
C ASP A 98 4.29 0.04 9.10
N HIS A 99 3.06 0.53 9.08
CA HIS A 99 2.39 0.97 10.31
C HIS A 99 1.84 -0.23 11.07
N SER A 100 2.71 -1.00 11.70
CA SER A 100 2.37 -2.20 12.48
C SER A 100 3.00 -2.20 13.87
N VAL A 101 2.43 -3.01 14.77
CA VAL A 101 2.95 -3.16 16.14
C VAL A 101 4.36 -3.76 16.13
N VAL A 102 4.61 -4.73 15.26
CA VAL A 102 5.94 -5.35 15.14
C VAL A 102 6.98 -4.38 14.60
N GLN A 103 6.62 -3.51 13.65
CA GLN A 103 7.52 -2.46 13.18
C GLN A 103 7.88 -1.50 14.32
N GLN A 104 6.91 -1.08 15.13
CA GLN A 104 7.17 -0.20 16.28
C GLN A 104 8.11 -0.85 17.30
N LEU A 105 7.90 -2.15 17.61
CA LEU A 105 8.77 -2.90 18.53
C LEU A 105 10.20 -3.00 17.97
N TYR A 106 10.35 -3.28 16.67
CA TYR A 106 11.64 -3.34 16.01
C TYR A 106 12.36 -2.00 16.02
N SER A 107 11.68 -0.91 15.65
CA SER A 107 12.24 0.46 15.67
C SER A 107 12.66 0.91 17.07
N GLN A 108 12.08 0.34 18.14
CA GLN A 108 12.47 0.56 19.53
C GLN A 108 13.59 -0.36 20.01
N GLY A 109 14.07 -1.29 19.18
CA GLY A 109 15.05 -2.31 19.54
C GLY A 109 14.53 -3.38 20.49
N ALA A 110 13.20 -3.54 20.60
CA ALA A 110 12.57 -4.50 21.50
C ALA A 110 12.53 -5.93 20.92
N ILE A 111 12.58 -6.06 19.59
CA ILE A 111 12.65 -7.33 18.87
C ILE A 111 13.63 -7.23 17.69
N THR A 112 14.10 -8.37 17.18
CA THR A 112 14.90 -8.45 15.96
C THR A 112 14.05 -8.55 14.69
N GLU A 113 14.67 -8.39 13.52
CA GLU A 113 13.99 -8.55 12.23
C GLU A 113 13.45 -9.98 12.05
N GLU A 114 14.18 -11.00 12.52
CA GLU A 114 13.70 -12.39 12.47
C GLU A 114 12.47 -12.61 13.37
N GLU A 115 12.43 -11.94 14.52
CA GLU A 115 11.31 -12.03 15.46
C GLU A 115 10.04 -11.38 14.89
N MET A 116 10.15 -10.31 14.09
CA MET A 116 8.99 -9.67 13.45
C MET A 116 8.16 -10.65 12.62
N ALA A 117 8.82 -11.52 11.83
CA ALA A 117 8.15 -12.43 10.90
C ALA A 117 7.31 -13.52 11.59
N THR A 118 7.66 -13.87 12.82
CA THR A 118 7.02 -14.93 13.62
C THR A 118 6.21 -14.41 14.80
N HIS A 119 6.22 -13.09 15.04
CA HIS A 119 5.56 -12.48 16.18
C HIS A 119 4.04 -12.71 16.15
N PRO A 120 3.40 -13.04 17.29
CA PRO A 120 1.95 -13.28 17.36
C PRO A 120 1.09 -12.10 16.91
N GLN A 121 1.63 -10.88 17.00
CA GLN A 121 0.94 -9.63 16.65
C GLN A 121 1.38 -9.05 15.30
N LYS A 122 2.01 -9.85 14.43
CA LYS A 122 2.56 -9.35 13.14
C LYS A 122 1.52 -8.72 12.20
N ASN A 123 0.26 -9.12 12.30
CA ASN A 123 -0.84 -8.59 11.48
C ASN A 123 -1.59 -7.42 12.15
N LEU A 124 -1.09 -6.87 13.26
CA LEU A 124 -1.75 -5.78 13.97
C LEU A 124 -1.22 -4.44 13.48
N ILE A 125 -2.03 -3.76 12.67
CA ILE A 125 -1.72 -2.41 12.16
C ILE A 125 -2.01 -1.34 13.21
N THR A 126 -1.20 -0.28 13.21
CA THR A 126 -1.27 0.86 14.13
C THR A 126 -1.86 2.10 13.48
N ARG A 127 -1.93 2.14 12.14
CA ARG A 127 -2.52 3.23 11.36
C ARG A 127 -3.35 2.69 10.19
N ALA A 128 -4.54 3.24 10.01
CA ALA A 128 -5.45 2.92 8.90
C ALA A 128 -6.37 4.12 8.61
N VAL A 129 -6.79 4.25 7.36
CA VAL A 129 -7.69 5.33 6.91
C VAL A 129 -9.10 5.10 7.45
N GLY A 130 -9.68 6.13 8.06
CA GLY A 130 -11.08 6.17 8.50
C GLY A 130 -11.39 5.51 9.84
N VAL A 131 -10.39 4.96 10.55
CA VAL A 131 -10.55 4.49 11.95
C VAL A 131 -10.69 5.67 12.92
N ARG A 132 -10.03 6.78 12.61
CA ARG A 132 -10.18 8.10 13.26
C ARG A 132 -10.65 9.11 12.21
N ASN A 133 -11.01 10.31 12.66
CA ASN A 133 -11.46 11.39 11.76
C ASN A 133 -10.29 12.11 11.06
N ASP A 134 -9.06 11.73 11.39
CA ASP A 134 -7.80 12.26 10.91
C ASP A 134 -6.83 11.11 10.69
N VAL A 135 -5.87 11.28 9.78
CA VAL A 135 -4.82 10.31 9.53
C VAL A 135 -3.55 11.00 9.09
N GLU A 136 -2.41 10.49 9.53
CA GLU A 136 -1.10 10.94 9.08
C GLU A 136 -0.65 10.07 7.91
N THR A 137 -0.29 10.70 6.79
CA THR A 137 0.22 10.01 5.60
C THR A 137 1.73 10.11 5.56
N ASP A 138 2.41 8.96 5.46
CA ASP A 138 3.85 8.96 5.21
C ASP A 138 4.07 9.24 3.72
N VAL A 139 4.91 10.23 3.41
CA VAL A 139 5.22 10.64 2.03
C VAL A 139 6.73 10.60 1.82
N SER A 140 7.17 10.04 0.69
CA SER A 140 8.57 10.06 0.26
C SER A 140 8.67 10.24 -1.24
N GLU A 141 9.81 10.72 -1.71
CA GLU A 141 10.06 10.91 -3.14
C GLU A 141 11.31 10.14 -3.57
N ILE A 142 11.24 9.57 -4.77
CA ILE A 142 12.38 8.96 -5.45
C ILE A 142 12.46 9.46 -6.88
N THR A 143 13.67 9.55 -7.41
CA THR A 143 13.90 9.74 -8.84
C THR A 143 13.93 8.38 -9.53
N LEU A 144 13.06 8.20 -10.52
CA LEU A 144 13.01 7.02 -11.37
C LEU A 144 14.12 7.02 -12.42
N LEU A 145 14.67 5.85 -12.67
CA LEU A 145 15.65 5.57 -13.71
C LEU A 145 15.04 4.61 -14.75
N PRO A 146 15.47 4.68 -16.01
CA PRO A 146 15.06 3.70 -17.01
C PRO A 146 15.37 2.27 -16.58
N GLY A 147 14.40 1.38 -16.72
CA GLY A 147 14.42 -0.02 -16.30
C GLY A 147 13.98 -0.25 -14.85
N ASP A 148 13.62 0.78 -14.09
CA ASP A 148 13.03 0.59 -12.77
C ASP A 148 11.65 -0.06 -12.88
N ARG A 149 11.35 -1.00 -11.98
CA ARG A 149 9.99 -1.52 -11.79
C ARG A 149 9.49 -1.18 -10.39
N ILE A 150 8.29 -0.63 -10.29
CA ILE A 150 7.61 -0.39 -9.01
C ILE A 150 6.58 -1.49 -8.80
N LEU A 151 6.55 -2.06 -7.59
CA LEU A 151 5.51 -3.00 -7.14
C LEU A 151 4.79 -2.40 -5.93
N CYS A 152 3.49 -2.13 -6.06
CA CYS A 152 2.60 -1.91 -4.92
C CYS A 152 1.91 -3.24 -4.58
N ALA A 153 1.98 -3.65 -3.32
CA ALA A 153 1.52 -4.97 -2.89
C ALA A 153 0.77 -4.91 -1.55
N SER A 154 -0.30 -5.68 -1.44
CA SER A 154 -0.93 -5.94 -0.14
C SER A 154 -0.11 -6.93 0.70
N ASP A 155 -0.41 -6.97 1.99
CA ASP A 155 0.07 -7.98 2.93
C ASP A 155 -0.31 -9.41 2.49
N GLY A 156 -1.44 -9.59 1.81
CA GLY A 156 -1.83 -10.85 1.17
C GLY A 156 -0.82 -11.40 0.14
N LEU A 157 0.03 -10.55 -0.45
CA LEU A 157 1.21 -10.99 -1.21
C LEU A 157 2.42 -11.15 -0.30
N THR A 158 2.77 -10.09 0.43
CA THR A 158 4.09 -9.97 1.06
C THR A 158 4.26 -10.83 2.32
N ASN A 159 3.17 -11.34 2.90
CA ASN A 159 3.21 -12.32 3.99
C ASN A 159 3.53 -13.75 3.51
N PHE A 160 3.35 -14.03 2.22
CA PHE A 160 3.46 -15.38 1.65
C PHE A 160 4.60 -15.51 0.64
N VAL A 161 4.92 -14.44 -0.08
CA VAL A 161 5.99 -14.43 -1.10
C VAL A 161 7.18 -13.63 -0.58
N THR A 162 8.35 -14.27 -0.56
CA THR A 162 9.56 -13.62 -0.05
C THR A 162 10.03 -12.49 -0.97
N ARG A 163 10.75 -11.51 -0.42
CA ARG A 163 11.36 -10.41 -1.20
C ARG A 163 12.29 -10.93 -2.30
N GLY A 164 13.04 -12.00 -2.04
CA GLY A 164 13.92 -12.62 -3.04
C GLY A 164 13.12 -13.23 -4.19
N GLU A 165 12.04 -13.93 -3.91
CA GLU A 165 11.15 -14.51 -4.92
C GLU A 165 10.42 -13.43 -5.72
N MET A 166 9.86 -12.41 -5.06
CA MET A 166 9.28 -11.24 -5.74
C MET A 166 10.29 -10.59 -6.69
N ALA A 167 11.55 -10.44 -6.26
CA ALA A 167 12.61 -9.88 -7.09
C ALA A 167 12.90 -10.76 -8.32
N GLN A 168 12.91 -12.08 -8.18
CA GLN A 168 13.10 -13.01 -9.31
C GLN A 168 11.94 -12.95 -10.30
N ILE A 169 10.69 -12.93 -9.80
CA ILE A 169 9.49 -12.81 -10.65
C ILE A 169 9.53 -11.48 -11.40
N LEU A 170 9.81 -10.38 -10.70
CA LEU A 170 9.94 -9.04 -11.28
C LEU A 170 11.11 -8.90 -12.25
N GLN A 171 12.10 -9.78 -12.28
CA GLN A 171 13.22 -9.70 -13.23
C GLN A 171 13.02 -10.58 -14.46
N ASN A 172 12.53 -11.80 -14.24
CA ASN A 172 12.59 -12.86 -15.26
C ASN A 172 11.25 -13.13 -15.95
N THR A 173 10.22 -12.37 -15.62
CA THR A 173 8.88 -12.50 -16.21
C THR A 173 8.61 -11.33 -17.15
N ASP A 174 7.97 -11.63 -18.29
CA ASP A 174 7.43 -10.62 -19.20
C ASP A 174 6.47 -9.69 -18.46
N PHE A 175 6.55 -8.39 -18.71
CA PHE A 175 5.86 -7.35 -17.94
C PHE A 175 4.37 -7.66 -17.69
N TYR A 176 3.62 -7.99 -18.74
CA TYR A 176 2.18 -8.26 -18.66
C TYR A 176 1.82 -9.54 -17.88
N ASN A 177 2.79 -10.41 -17.60
CA ASN A 177 2.59 -11.65 -16.85
C ASN A 177 3.06 -11.56 -15.38
N ILE A 178 3.78 -10.50 -14.99
CA ILE A 178 4.35 -10.35 -13.65
C ILE A 178 3.27 -10.44 -12.57
N ALA A 179 2.19 -9.65 -12.69
CA ALA A 179 1.14 -9.61 -11.68
C ALA A 179 0.47 -10.98 -11.49
N ASN A 180 0.20 -11.69 -12.58
CA ASN A 180 -0.33 -13.06 -12.53
C ASN A 180 0.65 -14.01 -11.84
N LYS A 181 1.94 -13.92 -12.15
CA LYS A 181 2.97 -14.76 -11.51
C LYS A 181 3.15 -14.49 -10.01
N LEU A 182 3.04 -13.23 -9.58
CA LEU A 182 3.05 -12.88 -8.16
C LEU A 182 1.84 -13.47 -7.42
N ILE A 183 0.65 -13.39 -8.03
CA ILE A 183 -0.57 -13.97 -7.46
C ILE A 183 -0.47 -15.51 -7.41
N GLU A 184 -0.03 -16.15 -8.50
CA GLU A 184 0.21 -17.60 -8.55
C GLU A 184 1.17 -18.05 -7.43
N SER A 185 2.31 -17.38 -7.29
CA SER A 185 3.28 -17.68 -6.22
C SER A 185 2.67 -17.54 -4.81
N ALA A 186 1.87 -16.51 -4.55
CA ALA A 186 1.19 -16.37 -3.26
C ALA A 186 0.19 -17.50 -3.00
N LEU A 187 -0.57 -17.91 -4.02
CA LEU A 187 -1.52 -19.03 -3.93
C LEU A 187 -0.81 -20.36 -3.71
N GLU A 188 0.33 -20.60 -4.35
CA GLU A 188 1.18 -21.79 -4.13
C GLU A 188 1.70 -21.87 -2.68
N HIS A 189 1.93 -20.71 -2.05
CA HIS A 189 2.26 -20.58 -0.63
C HIS A 189 1.04 -20.63 0.30
N ASN A 190 -0.13 -21.04 -0.21
CA ASN A 190 -1.39 -21.15 0.54
C ASN A 190 -1.85 -19.83 1.17
N ALA A 191 -1.71 -18.72 0.45
CA ALA A 191 -2.22 -17.42 0.88
C ALA A 191 -3.67 -17.49 1.36
N THR A 192 -3.93 -16.93 2.54
CA THR A 192 -5.24 -16.97 3.21
C THR A 192 -5.97 -15.63 3.21
N ASP A 193 -5.40 -14.60 2.60
CA ASP A 193 -5.98 -13.25 2.49
C ASP A 193 -6.10 -12.83 1.02
N ASN A 194 -6.74 -11.69 0.78
CA ASN A 194 -6.87 -11.07 -0.52
C ASN A 194 -5.50 -10.59 -1.01
N ILE A 195 -5.10 -11.09 -2.19
CA ILE A 195 -3.83 -10.73 -2.83
C ILE A 195 -4.09 -9.58 -3.80
N THR A 196 -3.36 -8.48 -3.68
CA THR A 196 -3.37 -7.38 -4.65
C THR A 196 -1.94 -7.00 -4.99
N ALA A 197 -1.65 -6.88 -6.29
CA ALA A 197 -0.35 -6.48 -6.82
C ALA A 197 -0.55 -5.55 -8.02
N VAL A 198 0.13 -4.41 -8.01
CA VAL A 198 0.18 -3.46 -9.12
C VAL A 198 1.63 -3.24 -9.49
N VAL A 199 1.96 -3.42 -10.78
CA VAL A 199 3.33 -3.30 -11.30
C VAL A 199 3.40 -2.22 -12.36
N MET A 200 4.40 -1.36 -12.25
CA MET A 200 4.72 -0.31 -13.22
C MET A 200 6.17 -0.46 -13.67
N GLU A 201 6.47 -0.17 -14.94
CA GLU A 201 7.82 -0.18 -15.53
C GLU A 201 8.10 1.18 -16.17
N PHE A 202 9.32 1.70 -15.99
CA PHE A 202 9.75 3.03 -16.42
C PHE A 202 11.01 3.00 -17.28
#